data_AF-A0A537YID2-F1
#
_entry.id   AF-A0A537YID2-F1
#
_cell.length_a   1.000
_cell.length_b   1.000
_cell.length_c   1.000
_cell.angle_alpha   90.00
_cell.angle_beta   90.00
_cell.angle_gamma   90.00
#
_symmetry.space_group_name_H-M   'P 1'
#
loop_
_entity.id
_entity.type
_entity.pdbx_description
1 polymer ?
#
loop_
_entity_poly.entity_id
_entity_poly.type
_entity_poly.pdbx_seq_one_letter_code
_entity_poly.pdbx_strand_id
1 'polypeptide(L)'
;MIGATTVILASKTFDVPPAGKLFNYEPLFKIGPLAVSFPTLLMFGLTILLGAFFWRAFSKARLVPVGAQNFGEASVEQVQERIVNPVLGPEGASWTPFLTIMFFWVLIMNVMEIVPAV
;
A
#
# COMPACT_ATOMS: atom_id res chain seq x y z
N MET A 1 -41.53 -30.76 23.28
CA MET A 1 -41.60 -30.05 21.98
C MET A 1 -41.08 -28.60 22.08
N ILE A 2 -39.81 -28.38 22.47
CA ILE A 2 -39.22 -27.00 22.53
C ILE A 2 -37.73 -27.00 22.11
N GLY A 3 -37.23 -28.05 21.43
CA GLY A 3 -35.80 -28.17 21.07
C GLY A 3 -35.47 -27.92 19.59
N ALA A 4 -36.42 -28.16 18.68
CA ALA A 4 -36.17 -28.12 17.24
C ALA A 4 -36.42 -26.72 16.60
N THR A 5 -37.16 -25.84 17.27
CA THR A 5 -37.61 -24.57 16.68
C THR A 5 -36.56 -23.45 16.80
N THR A 6 -35.66 -23.50 17.79
CA THR A 6 -34.66 -22.44 18.02
C THR A 6 -33.51 -22.48 17.01
N VAL A 7 -33.19 -23.65 16.43
CA VAL A 7 -32.09 -23.81 15.46
C VAL A 7 -32.47 -23.29 14.06
N ILE A 8 -33.75 -23.29 13.71
CA ILE A 8 -34.24 -22.87 12.38
C ILE A 8 -34.36 -21.34 12.25
N LEU A 9 -34.44 -20.61 13.36
CA LEU A 9 -34.58 -19.14 13.32
C LEU A 9 -33.25 -18.40 13.04
N ALA A 10 -32.10 -19.04 13.30
CA ALA A 10 -30.78 -18.45 13.03
C ALA A 10 -30.34 -18.56 11.55
N SER A 11 -30.98 -19.43 10.75
CA SER A 11 -30.57 -19.70 9.36
C SER A 11 -31.25 -18.82 8.31
N LYS A 12 -32.21 -17.96 8.69
CA LYS A 12 -33.05 -17.20 7.74
C LYS A 12 -32.63 -15.76 7.42
N THR A 13 -31.48 -15.26 7.87
CA THR A 13 -31.07 -13.86 7.59
C THR A 13 -29.57 -13.62 7.33
N PHE A 14 -28.76 -14.66 7.07
CA PHE A 14 -27.37 -14.46 6.63
C PHE A 14 -27.24 -14.98 5.19
N ASP A 15 -27.58 -14.13 4.23
CA ASP A 15 -27.25 -14.34 2.82
C ASP A 15 -25.76 -14.05 2.68
N VAL A 16 -24.93 -15.10 2.66
CA VAL A 16 -23.47 -14.93 2.51
C VAL A 16 -23.27 -14.28 1.15
N PRO A 17 -22.76 -13.03 1.08
CA PRO A 17 -22.43 -12.45 -0.20
C PRO A 17 -21.49 -13.42 -0.93
N PRO A 18 -21.67 -13.68 -2.23
CA PRO A 18 -20.73 -14.49 -2.97
C PRO A 18 -19.31 -13.99 -2.65
N ALA A 19 -18.38 -14.88 -2.27
CA ALA A 19 -17.06 -14.46 -1.79
C ALA A 19 -16.40 -13.42 -2.73
N GLY A 20 -16.67 -13.54 -4.04
CA GLY A 20 -16.22 -12.60 -5.05
C GLY A 20 -16.73 -11.16 -4.89
N LYS A 21 -17.89 -10.87 -4.28
CA LYS A 21 -18.36 -9.48 -4.10
C LYS A 21 -17.47 -8.64 -3.18
N LEU A 22 -16.71 -9.27 -2.28
CA LEU A 22 -15.75 -8.59 -1.40
C LEU A 22 -14.45 -8.23 -2.14
N PHE A 23 -14.12 -8.95 -3.22
CA PHE A 23 -12.87 -8.78 -3.96
C PHE A 23 -13.07 -8.17 -5.36
N ASN A 24 -14.30 -8.21 -5.87
CA ASN A 24 -14.69 -7.63 -7.15
C ASN A 24 -15.30 -6.25 -6.91
N TYR A 25 -14.44 -5.24 -6.85
CA TYR A 25 -14.85 -3.85 -6.80
C TYR A 25 -15.59 -3.47 -8.09
N GLU A 26 -16.72 -2.79 -7.93
CA GLU A 26 -17.45 -2.25 -9.08
C GLU A 26 -16.58 -1.18 -9.76
N PRO A 27 -16.31 -1.31 -11.07
CA PRO A 27 -15.46 -0.36 -11.77
C PRO A 27 -16.16 0.99 -11.86
N LEU A 28 -15.45 2.06 -11.50
CA LEU A 28 -15.91 3.44 -11.64
C LEU A 28 -16.06 3.81 -13.11
N PHE A 29 -15.08 3.41 -13.92
CA PHE A 29 -15.09 3.56 -15.36
C PHE A 29 -14.18 2.51 -16.00
N LYS A 30 -14.33 2.31 -17.30
CA LYS A 30 -13.51 1.37 -18.08
C LYS A 30 -12.82 2.12 -19.21
N ILE A 31 -11.53 1.90 -19.38
CA ILE A 31 -10.76 2.37 -20.54
C ILE A 31 -10.30 1.13 -21.31
N GLY A 32 -11.07 0.73 -22.33
CA GLY A 32 -10.82 -0.54 -23.04
C GLY A 32 -10.86 -1.74 -22.08
N PRO A 33 -9.83 -2.61 -22.06
CA PRO A 33 -9.77 -3.75 -21.15
C PRO A 33 -9.45 -3.37 -19.69
N LEU A 34 -9.07 -2.11 -19.41
CA LEU A 34 -8.73 -1.66 -18.07
C LEU A 34 -10.00 -1.24 -17.30
N ALA A 35 -10.35 -2.02 -16.28
CA ALA A 35 -11.38 -1.67 -15.32
C ALA A 35 -10.75 -0.85 -14.17
N VAL A 36 -11.14 0.42 -14.03
CA VAL A 36 -10.61 1.30 -12.98
C VAL A 36 -11.56 1.27 -11.79
N SER A 37 -11.12 0.67 -10.69
CA SER A 37 -11.81 0.68 -9.40
C SER A 37 -11.13 1.63 -8.41
N PHE A 38 -11.74 1.86 -7.24
CA PHE A 38 -11.16 2.69 -6.18
C PHE A 38 -9.74 2.23 -5.77
N PRO A 39 -9.47 0.93 -5.52
CA PRO A 39 -8.11 0.47 -5.22
C PRO A 39 -7.13 0.77 -6.36
N THR A 40 -7.56 0.64 -7.62
CA THR A 40 -6.73 0.97 -8.78
C THR A 40 -6.31 2.44 -8.76
N LEU A 41 -7.24 3.36 -8.47
CA LEU A 41 -6.92 4.78 -8.35
C LEU A 41 -5.95 5.06 -7.20
N LEU A 42 -6.12 4.38 -6.06
CA LEU A 42 -5.24 4.52 -4.92
C LEU A 42 -3.82 4.03 -5.23
N MET A 43 -3.69 2.91 -5.95
CA MET A 43 -2.40 2.40 -6.45
C MET A 43 -1.68 3.39 -7.34
N PHE A 44 -2.34 3.94 -8.34
CA PHE A 44 -1.72 4.94 -9.21
C PHE A 44 -1.43 6.25 -8.47
N GLY A 45 -2.36 6.73 -7.64
CA GLY A 45 -2.20 7.93 -6.85
C GLY A 45 -1.01 7.85 -5.90
N LEU A 46 -0.85 6.73 -5.19
CA LEU A 46 0.28 6.52 -4.28
C LEU A 46 1.60 6.43 -5.04
N THR A 47 1.61 5.77 -6.20
CA THR A 47 2.81 5.66 -7.05
C THR A 47 3.28 7.04 -7.48
N ILE A 48 2.37 7.89 -7.92
CA ILE A 48 2.66 9.28 -8.31
C ILE A 48 3.14 10.08 -7.09
N LEU A 49 2.47 9.93 -5.94
CA LEU A 49 2.80 10.65 -4.71
C LEU A 49 4.21 10.32 -4.22
N LEU A 50 4.57 9.03 -4.15
CA LEU A 50 5.91 8.58 -3.74
C LEU A 50 6.98 9.04 -4.73
N GLY A 51 6.72 8.91 -6.04
CA GLY A 51 7.63 9.40 -7.07
C GLY A 51 7.86 10.90 -6.94
N ALA A 52 6.80 11.69 -6.77
CA ALA A 52 6.88 13.13 -6.57
C ALA A 52 7.61 13.49 -5.27
N PHE A 53 7.38 12.76 -4.18
CA PHE A 53 8.04 12.97 -2.90
C PHE A 53 9.55 12.79 -3.02
N PHE A 54 10.02 11.64 -3.50
CA PHE A 54 11.44 11.34 -3.63
C PHE A 54 12.13 12.22 -4.66
N TRP A 55 11.44 12.54 -5.77
CA TRP A 55 11.92 13.54 -6.73
C TRP A 55 12.11 14.89 -6.05
N ARG A 56 11.14 15.36 -5.27
CA ARG A 56 11.21 16.65 -4.58
C ARG A 56 12.27 16.68 -3.48
N ALA A 57 12.48 15.57 -2.79
CA ALA A 57 13.47 15.42 -1.73
C ALA A 57 14.91 15.50 -2.27
N PHE A 58 15.18 14.89 -3.42
CA PHE A 58 16.54 14.79 -3.97
C PHE A 58 16.85 15.73 -5.16
N SER A 59 15.85 16.34 -5.81
CA SER A 59 16.06 17.23 -6.97
C SER A 59 16.89 18.49 -6.69
N LYS A 60 16.97 18.94 -5.43
CA LYS A 60 17.80 20.08 -5.00
C LYS A 60 18.51 19.78 -3.68
N ALA A 61 19.21 18.65 -3.64
CA ALA A 61 19.93 18.22 -2.44
C ALA A 61 20.95 19.28 -1.99
N ARG A 62 20.85 19.67 -0.71
CA ARG A 62 21.76 20.60 -0.03
C ARG A 62 22.73 19.80 0.85
N LEU A 63 23.92 20.34 1.12
CA LEU A 63 24.90 19.71 2.00
C LEU A 63 24.38 19.50 3.43
N VAL A 64 23.58 20.44 3.94
CA VAL A 64 22.89 20.32 5.23
C VAL A 64 21.42 20.01 4.94
N PRO A 65 20.91 18.82 5.29
CA PRO A 65 19.57 18.41 4.96
C PRO A 65 18.54 19.23 5.75
N VAL A 66 17.49 19.69 5.06
CA VAL A 66 16.37 20.42 5.67
C VAL A 66 15.03 19.95 5.10
N GLY A 67 14.01 19.85 5.94
CA GLY A 67 12.64 19.50 5.54
C GLY A 67 12.53 18.12 4.89
N ALA A 68 12.02 18.07 3.64
CA ALA A 68 11.77 16.83 2.91
C ALA A 68 13.05 16.02 2.63
N GLN A 69 14.20 16.68 2.47
CA GLN A 69 15.48 16.00 2.28
C GLN A 69 15.88 15.22 3.55
N ASN A 70 15.66 15.79 4.74
CA ASN A 70 15.97 15.11 6.01
C ASN A 70 15.18 13.81 6.16
N PHE A 71 13.88 13.85 5.88
CA PHE A 71 13.06 12.64 5.91
C PHE A 71 13.47 11.65 4.80
N GLY A 72 13.76 12.13 3.59
CA GLY A 72 14.20 11.30 2.47
C GLY A 72 15.51 10.57 2.75
N GLU A 73 16.52 11.25 3.31
CA GLU A 73 17.81 10.66 3.69
C GLU A 73 17.63 9.65 4.82
N ALA A 74 16.94 10.01 5.90
CA ALA A 74 16.66 9.08 6.99
C ALA A 74 15.89 7.84 6.53
N SER A 75 14.99 8.00 5.55
CA SER A 75 14.23 6.90 4.96
C SER A 75 15.11 5.94 4.15
N VAL A 76 16.00 6.48 3.32
CA VAL A 76 16.94 5.69 2.51
C VAL A 76 17.95 4.98 3.43
N GLU A 77 18.50 5.69 4.42
CA GLU A 77 19.42 5.14 5.41
C GLU A 77 18.79 4.00 6.21
N GLN A 78 17.54 4.19 6.68
CA GLN A 78 16.79 3.15 7.39
C GLN A 78 16.67 1.86 6.57
N VAL A 79 16.33 1.98 5.28
CA VAL A 79 16.21 0.82 4.39
C VAL A 79 17.59 0.22 4.11
N GLN A 80 18.60 1.04 3.85
CA GLN A 80 19.94 0.56 3.57
C GLN A 80 20.53 -0.20 4.76
N GLU A 81 20.50 0.37 5.95
CA GLU A 81 21.16 -0.20 7.12
C GLU A 81 20.38 -1.34 7.75
N ARG A 82 19.04 -1.28 7.76
CA ARG A 82 18.22 -2.27 8.47
C ARG A 82 17.65 -3.36 7.57
N ILE A 83 17.58 -3.12 6.27
CA ILE A 83 16.97 -4.07 5.32
C ILE A 83 18.03 -4.56 4.35
N VAL A 84 18.70 -3.67 3.62
CA VAL A 84 19.63 -4.07 2.56
C VAL A 84 20.88 -4.72 3.12
N ASN A 85 21.62 -4.04 3.99
CA ASN A 85 22.90 -4.52 4.49
C ASN A 85 22.78 -5.87 5.24
N PRO A 86 21.77 -6.11 6.11
CA PRO A 86 21.65 -7.36 6.83
C PRO A 86 21.19 -8.54 5.95
N VAL A 87 20.45 -8.27 4.87
CA VAL A 87 19.84 -9.32 4.03
C VAL A 87 20.68 -9.62 2.79
N LEU A 88 21.17 -8.59 2.11
CA LEU A 88 21.90 -8.69 0.84
C LEU A 88 23.41 -8.47 1.00
N GLY A 89 23.86 -7.96 2.15
CA GLY A 89 25.25 -7.60 2.36
C GLY A 89 25.70 -6.34 1.61
N PRO A 90 27.00 -6.02 1.60
CA PRO A 90 27.55 -4.79 1.01
C PRO A 90 27.29 -4.66 -0.50
N GLU A 91 27.22 -5.77 -1.22
CA GLU A 91 26.94 -5.80 -2.67
C GLU A 91 25.49 -5.38 -2.99
N GLY A 92 24.59 -5.45 -1.99
CA GLY A 92 23.20 -5.06 -2.10
C GLY A 92 22.96 -3.56 -2.18
N ALA A 93 23.98 -2.72 -1.95
CA ALA A 93 23.81 -1.26 -1.87
C ALA A 93 23.20 -0.65 -3.15
N SER A 94 23.43 -1.25 -4.32
CA SER A 94 22.84 -0.83 -5.60
C SER A 94 21.31 -0.98 -5.65
N TRP A 95 20.74 -1.89 -4.85
CA TRP A 95 19.30 -2.14 -4.77
C TRP A 95 18.57 -1.20 -3.81
N THR A 96 19.30 -0.41 -3.01
CA THR A 96 18.74 0.50 -2.02
C THR A 96 17.65 1.43 -2.58
N PRO A 97 17.83 2.08 -3.76
CA PRO A 97 16.79 2.98 -4.29
C PRO A 97 15.49 2.25 -4.61
N PHE A 98 15.59 1.06 -5.21
CA PHE A 98 14.43 0.23 -5.56
C PHE A 98 13.72 -0.29 -4.30
N LEU A 99 14.48 -0.84 -3.36
CA LEU A 99 13.93 -1.39 -2.12
C LEU A 99 13.32 -0.30 -1.23
N THR A 100 13.88 0.91 -1.24
CA THR A 100 13.30 2.04 -0.51
C THR A 100 11.91 2.39 -1.06
N ILE A 101 11.79 2.54 -2.38
CA ILE A 101 10.51 2.85 -3.02
C ILE A 101 9.50 1.74 -2.74
N MET A 102 9.91 0.47 -2.92
CA MET A 102 9.05 -0.68 -2.69
C MET A 102 8.59 -0.79 -1.23
N PHE A 103 9.50 -0.57 -0.27
CA PHE A 103 9.19 -0.60 1.15
C PHE A 103 8.12 0.43 1.50
N PHE A 104 8.32 1.70 1.13
CA PHE A 104 7.34 2.75 1.45
C PHE A 104 6.04 2.60 0.67
N TRP A 105 6.08 2.09 -0.56
CA TRP A 105 4.88 1.81 -1.34
C TRP A 105 4.01 0.75 -0.67
N VAL A 106 4.59 -0.38 -0.28
CA VAL A 106 3.85 -1.45 0.43
C VAL A 106 3.42 -0.98 1.82
N LEU A 107 4.30 -0.30 2.56
CA LEU A 107 3.99 0.22 3.89
C LEU A 107 2.76 1.14 3.85
N ILE A 108 2.75 2.11 2.94
CA ILE A 108 1.64 3.06 2.85
C ILE A 108 0.38 2.36 2.35
N MET A 109 0.48 1.44 1.38
CA MET A 109 -0.68 0.62 0.96
C MET A 109 -1.33 -0.11 2.14
N ASN A 110 -0.52 -0.79 2.96
CA ASN A 110 -1.00 -1.51 4.13
C ASN A 110 -1.59 -0.56 5.18
N VAL A 111 -1.00 0.62 5.38
CA VAL A 111 -1.54 1.62 6.30
C VAL A 111 -2.89 2.15 5.82
N MET A 112 -3.04 2.39 4.51
CA MET A 112 -4.29 2.88 3.94
C MET A 112 -5.41 1.83 4.01
N GLU A 113 -5.09 0.53 3.91
CA GLU A 113 -6.06 -0.56 4.11
C GLU A 113 -6.62 -0.59 5.55
N ILE A 114 -5.80 -0.21 6.54
CA ILE A 114 -6.21 -0.21 7.96
C ILE A 114 -7.15 0.96 8.27
N VAL A 115 -7.08 2.08 7.55
CA VAL A 115 -7.84 3.31 7.87
C VAL A 115 -9.30 3.18 7.39
N PRO A 116 -10.28 3.08 8.29
CA PRO A 116 -11.68 2.92 7.92
C PRO A 116 -12.25 4.27 7.45
N ALA A 117 -12.17 4.54 6.15
CA ALA A 117 -12.76 5.68 5.42
C ALA A 117 -12.16 5.80 3.99
N VAL A 118 -11.10 5.04 3.72
CA VAL A 118 -10.44 4.92 2.42
C VAL A 118 -10.95 3.66 1.71
#